data_AF-A0A959RM75-F1
#
_entry.id   AF-A0A959RM75-F1
#
_cell.length_a   1.000
_cell.length_b   1.000
_cell.length_c   1.000
_cell.angle_alpha   90.00
_cell.angle_beta   90.00
_cell.angle_gamma   90.00
#
_symmetry.space_group_name_H-M   'P 1'
#
loop_
_entity.id
_entity.type
_entity.pdbx_description
1 polymer ?
#
loop_
_entity_poly.entity_id
_entity_poly.type
_entity_poly.pdbx_seq_one_letter_code
_entity_poly.pdbx_strand_id
1 'polypeptide(L)'
;MKEEEKIVTFSKDKFLNEGFYKITMDEIASGLRMSKKTIYKYFPSKDKLVYSVVKFFQSIIQKKINNIIESDINSILKIKKLTNVFMEISLTISSKMLNDLRTHRPDYWQDIENFRTNLIEKTWLSIFDQGKREGYIVDYPSEIMVHVFLNAMRGV
;
A
#
# COMPACT_ATOMS: atom_id res chain seq x y z
N MET A 1 -12.70 15.74 10.45
CA MET A 1 -11.73 14.64 10.56
C MET A 1 -11.65 14.23 12.03
N LYS A 2 -11.90 12.96 12.33
CA LYS A 2 -11.87 12.44 13.71
C LYS A 2 -10.42 12.49 14.24
N GLU A 3 -10.25 12.60 15.56
CA GLU A 3 -8.91 12.70 16.18
C GLU A 3 -8.00 11.51 15.83
N GLU A 4 -8.58 10.31 15.77
CA GLU A 4 -7.90 9.08 15.35
C GLU A 4 -7.32 9.19 13.93
N GLU A 5 -8.10 9.70 12.98
CA GLU A 5 -7.68 9.88 11.58
C GLU A 5 -6.53 10.90 11.46
N LYS A 6 -6.56 11.97 12.28
CA LYS A 6 -5.45 12.95 12.32
C LYS A 6 -4.16 12.30 12.77
N ILE A 7 -4.22 11.50 13.84
CA ILE A 7 -3.07 10.80 14.39
C ILE A 7 -2.48 9.84 13.35
N VAL A 8 -3.33 9.03 12.70
CA VAL A 8 -2.89 8.08 11.66
C VAL A 8 -2.30 8.81 10.46
N THR A 9 -2.95 9.86 9.97
CA THR A 9 -2.48 10.59 8.78
C THR A 9 -1.12 11.24 9.01
N PHE A 10 -0.94 11.94 10.13
CA PHE A 10 0.33 12.54 10.51
C PHE A 10 1.43 11.49 10.68
N SER A 11 1.12 10.40 11.39
CA SER A 11 2.08 9.32 11.64
C SER A 11 2.45 8.59 10.34
N LYS A 12 1.51 8.44 9.40
CA LYS A 12 1.75 7.86 8.08
C LYS A 12 2.81 8.65 7.32
N ASP A 13 2.68 9.97 7.22
CA ASP A 13 3.67 10.78 6.51
C ASP A 13 5.06 10.69 7.17
N LYS A 14 5.12 10.69 8.50
CA LYS A 14 6.40 10.57 9.21
C LYS A 14 7.02 9.17 9.04
N PHE A 15 6.23 8.11 9.18
CA PHE A 15 6.72 6.73 9.09
C PHE A 15 7.15 6.38 7.67
N LEU A 16 6.40 6.78 6.64
CA LEU A 16 6.76 6.51 5.25
C LEU A 16 8.08 7.17 4.87
N ASN A 17 8.36 8.38 5.36
CA ASN A 17 9.58 9.13 5.05
C ASN A 17 10.79 8.76 5.91
N GLU A 18 10.60 8.56 7.20
CA GLU A 18 11.71 8.45 8.18
C GLU A 18 11.86 7.05 8.81
N GLY A 19 10.93 6.13 8.54
CA GLY A 19 10.81 4.86 9.25
C GLY A 19 10.23 5.01 10.67
N PHE A 20 9.56 3.99 11.19
CA PHE A 20 8.86 4.07 12.48
C PHE A 20 9.71 3.70 13.69
N TYR A 21 10.86 3.03 13.50
CA TYR A 21 11.59 2.43 14.62
C TYR A 21 12.16 3.48 15.57
N LYS A 22 12.78 4.52 15.03
CA LYS A 22 13.39 5.62 15.82
C LYS A 22 12.40 6.69 16.27
N ILE A 23 11.21 6.77 15.66
CA ILE A 23 10.21 7.77 16.02
C ILE A 23 9.58 7.43 17.37
N THR A 24 9.49 8.44 18.24
CA THR A 24 8.90 8.31 19.58
C THR A 24 7.45 8.78 19.60
N MET A 25 6.66 8.28 20.55
CA MET A 25 5.29 8.77 20.76
C MET A 25 5.26 10.23 21.22
N ASP A 26 6.35 10.72 21.83
CA ASP A 26 6.49 12.12 22.25
C ASP A 26 6.69 13.05 21.03
N GLU A 27 7.47 12.63 20.04
CA GLU A 27 7.58 13.34 18.77
C GLU A 27 6.24 13.43 18.03
N ILE A 28 5.47 12.34 18.00
CA ILE A 28 4.12 12.33 17.39
C ILE A 28 3.18 13.28 18.15
N ALA A 29 3.18 13.22 19.49
CA ALA A 29 2.39 14.10 20.34
C ALA A 29 2.72 15.58 20.11
N SER A 30 4.00 15.92 20.08
CA SER A 30 4.50 17.28 19.84
C SER A 30 4.10 17.79 18.45
N GLY A 31 4.29 16.97 17.41
CA GLY A 31 3.94 17.33 16.04
C GLY A 31 2.44 17.56 15.83
N LEU A 32 1.58 16.83 16.56
CA LEU A 32 0.13 16.99 16.52
C LEU A 32 -0.41 18.05 17.49
N ARG A 33 0.45 18.62 18.36
CA ARG A 33 0.03 19.47 19.50
C ARG A 33 -1.01 18.78 20.38
N MET A 34 -0.83 17.47 20.59
CA MET A 34 -1.69 16.63 21.43
C MET A 34 -0.94 16.16 22.68
N SER A 35 -1.68 15.87 23.74
CA SER A 35 -1.08 15.17 24.89
C SER A 35 -0.78 13.72 24.51
N LYS A 36 0.30 13.15 25.06
CA LYS A 36 0.62 11.72 24.91
C LYS A 36 -0.55 10.83 25.37
N LYS A 37 -1.26 11.24 26.43
CA LYS A 37 -2.47 10.59 26.95
C LYS A 37 -3.59 10.54 25.91
N THR A 38 -3.75 11.59 25.12
CA THR A 38 -4.74 11.63 24.03
C THR A 38 -4.43 10.59 22.97
N ILE A 39 -3.16 10.47 22.57
CA ILE A 39 -2.77 9.48 21.54
C ILE A 39 -2.94 8.05 22.08
N TYR A 40 -2.49 7.78 23.31
CA TYR A 40 -2.63 6.44 23.91
C TYR A 40 -4.08 6.00 24.12
N LYS A 41 -5.03 6.94 24.20
CA LYS A 41 -6.47 6.61 24.21
C LYS A 41 -6.92 5.90 22.93
N TYR A 42 -6.35 6.27 21.78
CA TYR A 42 -6.69 5.67 20.48
C TYR A 42 -5.72 4.56 20.08
N PHE A 43 -4.44 4.72 20.39
CA PHE A 43 -3.37 3.78 20.04
C PHE A 43 -2.58 3.40 21.30
N PRO A 44 -2.97 2.31 22.00
CA PRO A 44 -2.37 1.90 23.26
C PRO A 44 -0.86 1.65 23.21
N SER A 45 -0.28 1.43 22.03
CA SER A 45 1.15 1.31 21.82
C SER A 45 1.58 1.89 20.46
N LYS A 46 2.88 2.20 20.33
CA LYS A 46 3.47 2.60 19.04
C LYS A 46 3.22 1.54 17.97
N ASP A 47 3.32 0.26 18.34
CA ASP A 47 3.03 -0.87 17.47
C ASP A 47 1.61 -0.86 16.89
N LYS A 48 0.60 -0.54 17.70
CA LYS A 48 -0.78 -0.40 17.22
C LYS A 48 -0.93 0.78 16.26
N LEU A 49 -0.26 1.90 16.54
CA LEU A 49 -0.24 3.03 15.62
C LEU A 49 0.43 2.69 14.28
N VAL A 50 1.58 2.00 14.31
CA VAL A 50 2.28 1.53 13.10
C VAL A 50 1.38 0.61 12.28
N TYR A 51 0.71 -0.35 12.91
CA TYR A 51 -0.21 -1.23 12.21
C TYR A 51 -1.38 -0.48 11.56
N SER A 52 -1.98 0.46 12.30
CA SER A 52 -3.07 1.28 11.76
C SER A 52 -2.60 2.16 10.59
N VAL A 53 -1.37 2.66 10.62
CA VAL A 53 -0.76 3.36 9.48
C VAL A 53 -0.59 2.42 8.28
N VAL A 54 -0.09 1.19 8.49
CA VAL A 54 0.05 0.19 7.42
C VAL A 54 -1.31 -0.11 6.79
N LYS A 55 -2.34 -0.39 7.60
CA LYS A 55 -3.70 -0.67 7.11
C LYS A 55 -4.33 0.52 6.40
N PHE A 56 -4.13 1.73 6.94
CA PHE A 56 -4.59 2.95 6.28
C PHE A 56 -3.94 3.14 4.91
N PHE A 57 -2.62 2.95 4.82
CA PHE A 57 -1.91 3.07 3.54
C PHE A 57 -2.31 1.98 2.53
N GLN A 58 -2.47 0.72 2.98
CA GLN A 58 -3.04 -0.36 2.15
C GLN A 58 -4.42 0.04 1.60
N SER A 59 -5.29 0.63 2.42
CA SER A 59 -6.63 1.06 1.98
C SER A 59 -6.58 2.16 0.91
N ILE A 60 -5.63 3.10 1.01
CA ILE A 60 -5.42 4.16 0.01
C ILE A 60 -5.00 3.52 -1.32
N ILE A 61 -4.05 2.60 -1.29
CA ILE A 61 -3.56 1.89 -2.49
C ILE A 61 -4.70 1.08 -3.13
N GLN A 62 -5.42 0.29 -2.34
CA GLN A 62 -6.55 -0.51 -2.80
C GLN A 62 -7.59 0.38 -3.50
N LYS A 63 -7.96 1.51 -2.88
CA LYS A 63 -8.95 2.43 -3.44
C LYS A 63 -8.47 3.06 -4.76
N LYS A 64 -7.20 3.48 -4.83
CA LYS A 64 -6.61 4.02 -6.08
C LYS A 64 -6.65 2.98 -7.21
N ILE A 65 -6.29 1.74 -6.92
CA ILE A 65 -6.29 0.65 -7.90
C ILE A 65 -7.71 0.30 -8.33
N ASN A 66 -8.65 0.14 -7.39
CA ASN A 66 -10.05 -0.15 -7.70
C ASN A 66 -10.66 0.93 -8.59
N ASN A 67 -10.44 2.21 -8.29
CA ASN A 67 -10.92 3.31 -9.12
C ASN A 67 -10.40 3.23 -10.57
N ILE A 68 -9.19 2.70 -10.79
CA ILE A 68 -8.66 2.50 -12.15
C ILE A 68 -9.33 1.30 -12.80
N ILE A 69 -9.43 0.18 -12.09
CA ILE A 69 -10.02 -1.07 -12.60
C ILE A 69 -11.51 -0.90 -12.92
N GLU A 70 -12.26 -0.16 -12.10
CA GLU A 70 -13.69 0.08 -12.27
C GLU A 70 -14.01 1.20 -13.28
N SER A 71 -12.99 1.93 -13.77
CA SER A 71 -13.21 2.98 -14.78
C SER A 71 -13.50 2.40 -16.17
N ASP A 72 -14.23 3.16 -16.99
CA ASP A 72 -14.64 2.76 -18.34
C ASP A 72 -13.54 2.91 -19.42
N ILE A 73 -12.30 3.18 -19.02
CA ILE A 73 -11.19 3.31 -19.97
C ILE A 73 -10.68 1.93 -20.43
N ASN A 74 -10.01 1.89 -21.58
CA ASN A 74 -9.45 0.65 -22.09
C ASN A 74 -8.30 0.09 -21.22
N SER A 75 -8.03 -1.21 -21.37
CA SER A 75 -7.01 -1.95 -20.62
C SER A 75 -5.61 -1.35 -20.74
N ILE A 76 -5.21 -0.83 -21.90
CA ILE A 76 -3.90 -0.20 -22.10
C ILE A 76 -3.76 1.08 -21.26
N LEU A 77 -4.80 1.93 -21.23
CA LEU A 77 -4.81 3.12 -20.39
C LEU A 77 -4.84 2.77 -18.90
N LYS A 78 -5.53 1.68 -18.51
CA LYS A 78 -5.47 1.18 -17.13
C LYS A 78 -4.06 0.74 -16.75
N ILE A 79 -3.35 0.00 -17.61
CA ILE A 79 -1.94 -0.40 -17.38
C ILE A 79 -1.06 0.84 -17.16
N LYS A 80 -1.22 1.88 -18.00
CA LYS A 80 -0.48 3.15 -17.83
C LYS A 80 -0.77 3.81 -16.49
N LYS A 81 -2.04 3.90 -16.08
CA LYS A 81 -2.41 4.50 -14.78
C LYS A 81 -1.90 3.66 -13.60
N LEU A 82 -1.98 2.34 -13.68
CA LEU A 82 -1.44 1.42 -12.67
C LEU A 82 0.07 1.58 -12.53
N THR A 83 0.80 1.70 -13.65
CA THR A 83 2.25 1.96 -13.66
C THR A 83 2.59 3.24 -12.89
N ASN A 84 1.82 4.32 -13.10
CA ASN A 84 2.00 5.58 -12.36
C ASN A 84 1.75 5.41 -10.85
N VAL A 85 0.72 4.64 -10.46
CA VAL A 85 0.43 4.35 -9.05
C VAL A 85 1.58 3.58 -8.40
N PHE A 86 2.12 2.55 -9.06
CA PHE A 86 3.26 1.80 -8.53
C PHE A 86 4.52 2.66 -8.42
N MET A 87 4.76 3.54 -9.40
CA MET A 87 5.87 4.50 -9.34
C MET A 87 5.71 5.48 -8.17
N GLU A 88 4.52 6.05 -7.98
CA GLU A 88 4.21 6.93 -6.84
C GLU A 88 4.47 6.23 -5.49
N ILE A 89 4.02 4.98 -5.35
CA ILE A 89 4.27 4.18 -4.15
C ILE A 89 5.78 4.00 -3.93
N SER A 90 6.53 3.64 -4.98
CA SER A 90 7.98 3.42 -4.88
C SER A 90 8.76 4.67 -4.43
N LEU A 91 8.28 5.85 -4.81
CA LEU A 91 8.87 7.14 -4.40
C LEU A 91 8.41 7.60 -3.01
N THR A 92 7.24 7.12 -2.56
CA THR A 92 6.65 7.52 -1.27
C THR A 92 7.25 6.76 -0.10
N ILE A 93 7.55 5.47 -0.25
CA ILE A 93 8.04 4.63 0.84
C ILE A 93 9.58 4.69 0.90
N SER A 94 10.11 5.25 1.98
CA SER A 94 11.56 5.24 2.22
C SER A 94 12.10 3.82 2.42
N SER A 95 13.37 3.62 2.05
CA SER A 95 14.12 2.39 2.34
C SER A 95 14.14 2.07 3.84
N LYS A 96 14.15 3.11 4.69
CA LYS A 96 14.13 2.96 6.14
C LYS A 96 12.82 2.40 6.67
N MET A 97 11.67 2.85 6.15
CA MET A 97 10.37 2.24 6.49
C MET A 97 10.34 0.76 6.12
N LEU A 98 10.83 0.39 4.93
CA LEU A 98 10.91 -1.00 4.49
C LEU A 98 11.84 -1.83 5.40
N ASN A 99 12.99 -1.28 5.77
CA ASN A 99 13.93 -1.95 6.65
C ASN A 99 13.36 -2.14 8.06
N ASP A 100 12.69 -1.12 8.61
CA ASP A 100 12.07 -1.19 9.92
C ASP A 100 10.98 -2.27 9.96
N LEU A 101 10.15 -2.37 8.92
CA LEU A 101 9.15 -3.43 8.80
C LEU A 101 9.80 -4.81 8.78
N ARG A 102 10.79 -5.04 7.91
CA ARG A 102 11.43 -6.36 7.79
C ARG A 102 12.17 -6.78 9.05
N THR A 103 12.81 -5.84 9.73
CA THR A 103 13.68 -6.13 10.88
C THR A 103 12.90 -6.20 12.19
N HIS A 104 12.01 -5.24 12.43
CA HIS A 104 11.38 -5.07 13.73
C HIS A 104 9.96 -5.64 13.78
N ARG A 105 9.25 -5.69 12.65
CA ARG A 105 7.85 -6.17 12.55
C ARG A 105 7.65 -7.10 11.35
N PRO A 106 8.36 -8.24 11.29
CA PRO A 106 8.24 -9.19 10.18
C PRO A 106 6.81 -9.73 10.01
N ASP A 107 6.01 -9.73 11.08
CA ASP A 107 4.58 -10.03 11.06
C ASP A 107 3.78 -9.03 10.21
N TYR A 108 4.08 -7.73 10.31
CA TYR A 108 3.46 -6.70 9.48
C TYR A 108 3.99 -6.71 8.05
N TRP A 109 5.27 -7.03 7.88
CA TRP A 109 5.84 -7.25 6.55
C TRP A 109 5.11 -8.38 5.81
N GLN A 110 4.89 -9.52 6.47
CA GLN A 110 4.18 -10.65 5.85
C GLN A 110 2.73 -10.29 5.49
N ASP A 111 2.04 -9.53 6.33
CA ASP A 111 0.69 -9.01 6.02
C ASP A 111 0.69 -8.09 4.79
N ILE A 112 1.69 -7.21 4.65
CA ILE A 112 1.88 -6.37 3.46
C ILE A 112 2.13 -7.22 2.21
N GLU A 113 2.97 -8.25 2.32
CA GLU A 113 3.27 -9.15 1.20
C GLU A 113 2.03 -9.93 0.74
N ASN A 114 1.22 -10.40 1.68
CA ASN A 114 -0.04 -11.08 1.40
C ASN A 114 -1.04 -10.13 0.73
N PHE A 115 -1.19 -8.91 1.27
CA PHE A 115 -2.04 -7.87 0.67
C PHE A 115 -1.58 -7.54 -0.76
N ARG A 116 -0.27 -7.32 -0.95
CA ARG A 116 0.33 -7.01 -2.24
C ARG A 116 0.08 -8.11 -3.27
N THR A 117 0.32 -9.37 -2.90
CA THR A 117 0.13 -10.51 -3.79
C THR A 117 -1.33 -10.61 -4.24
N ASN A 118 -2.27 -10.59 -3.29
CA ASN A 118 -3.70 -10.68 -3.59
C ASN A 118 -4.20 -9.51 -4.44
N LEU A 119 -3.72 -8.30 -4.17
CA LEU A 119 -4.12 -7.10 -4.91
C LEU A 119 -3.61 -7.15 -6.35
N ILE A 120 -2.33 -7.45 -6.54
CA ILE A 120 -1.72 -7.51 -7.87
C ILE A 120 -2.37 -8.62 -8.71
N GLU A 121 -2.58 -9.81 -8.14
CA GLU A 121 -3.22 -10.92 -8.84
C GLU A 121 -4.62 -10.56 -9.36
N LYS A 122 -5.51 -10.04 -8.50
CA LYS A 122 -6.86 -9.60 -8.89
C LYS A 122 -6.83 -8.49 -9.94
N THR A 123 -5.89 -7.55 -9.79
CA THR A 123 -5.74 -6.42 -10.71
C THR A 123 -5.39 -6.93 -12.12
N TRP A 124 -4.39 -7.80 -12.24
CA TRP A 124 -3.92 -8.27 -13.55
C TRP A 124 -4.87 -9.26 -14.21
N LEU A 125 -5.56 -10.11 -13.44
CA LEU A 125 -6.64 -10.94 -13.97
C LEU A 125 -7.70 -10.07 -14.67
N SER A 126 -8.17 -9.02 -13.99
CA SER A 126 -9.16 -8.09 -14.56
C SER A 126 -8.63 -7.37 -15.82
N ILE A 127 -7.36 -6.95 -15.82
CA ILE A 127 -6.75 -6.27 -16.96
C ILE A 127 -6.63 -7.19 -18.16
N PHE A 128 -6.18 -8.43 -17.95
CA PHE A 128 -6.04 -9.41 -19.03
C PHE A 128 -7.39 -9.81 -19.61
N ASP A 129 -8.40 -10.06 -18.77
CA ASP A 129 -9.74 -10.36 -19.24
C ASP A 129 -10.35 -9.22 -20.06
N GLN A 130 -10.14 -7.97 -19.62
CA GLN A 130 -10.58 -6.81 -20.38
C GLN A 130 -9.80 -6.67 -21.70
N GLY A 131 -8.48 -6.76 -21.67
CA GLY A 131 -7.64 -6.59 -22.86
C GLY A 131 -7.89 -7.66 -23.92
N LYS A 132 -8.27 -8.88 -23.51
CA LYS A 132 -8.72 -9.94 -24.44
C LYS A 132 -10.01 -9.56 -25.15
N ARG A 133 -11.02 -9.08 -24.40
CA ARG A 133 -12.29 -8.61 -24.98
C ARG A 133 -12.09 -7.42 -25.93
N GLU A 134 -11.13 -6.56 -25.64
CA GLU A 134 -10.78 -5.39 -26.46
C GLU A 134 -9.88 -5.73 -27.65
N GLY A 135 -9.33 -6.95 -27.73
CA GLY A 135 -8.39 -7.37 -28.78
C GLY A 135 -6.97 -6.83 -28.62
N TYR A 136 -6.62 -6.21 -27.48
CA TYR A 136 -5.26 -5.72 -27.20
C TYR A 136 -4.34 -6.78 -26.61
N ILE A 137 -4.91 -7.83 -26.01
CA ILE A 137 -4.17 -8.91 -25.36
C ILE A 137 -4.58 -10.22 -26.03
N VAL A 138 -3.59 -11.08 -26.29
CA VAL A 138 -3.79 -12.40 -26.89
C VAL A 138 -4.73 -13.25 -26.03
N ASP A 139 -5.61 -14.01 -26.69
CA ASP A 139 -6.57 -14.88 -26.02
C ASP A 139 -5.90 -16.15 -25.46
N TYR A 140 -5.33 -16.01 -24.27
CA TYR A 140 -4.75 -17.08 -23.48
C TYR A 140 -5.40 -17.10 -22.08
N PRO A 141 -5.38 -18.23 -21.34
CA PRO A 141 -5.88 -18.27 -19.97
C PRO A 141 -5.21 -17.20 -19.09
N SER A 142 -6.03 -16.34 -18.47
CA SER A 142 -5.56 -15.17 -17.71
C SER A 142 -4.74 -15.58 -16.50
N GLU A 143 -5.11 -16.69 -15.87
CA GLU A 143 -4.44 -17.27 -14.71
C GLU A 143 -2.97 -17.59 -15.04
N ILE A 144 -2.73 -18.23 -16.18
CA ILE A 144 -1.37 -18.56 -16.62
C ILE A 144 -0.57 -17.29 -16.91
N MET A 145 -1.18 -16.34 -17.62
CA MET A 145 -0.52 -15.05 -17.92
C MET A 145 -0.16 -14.29 -16.64
N VAL A 146 -1.06 -14.26 -15.64
CA VAL A 146 -0.80 -13.62 -14.35
C VAL A 146 0.32 -14.32 -13.60
N HIS A 147 0.33 -15.66 -13.55
CA HIS A 147 1.43 -16.40 -12.91
C HIS A 147 2.78 -16.11 -13.58
N VAL A 148 2.86 -16.12 -14.92
CA VAL A 148 4.10 -15.79 -15.64
C VAL A 148 4.53 -14.34 -15.35
N PHE A 149 3.60 -13.40 -15.45
CA PHE A 149 3.85 -11.98 -15.20
C PHE A 149 4.33 -11.71 -13.77
N LEU A 150 3.68 -12.29 -12.77
CA LEU A 150 4.07 -12.17 -11.36
C LEU A 150 5.47 -12.72 -11.09
N ASN A 151 5.82 -13.87 -11.68
CA ASN A 151 7.15 -14.46 -11.53
C ASN A 151 8.22 -13.59 -12.19
N ALA A 152 7.93 -13.01 -13.37
CA ALA A 152 8.84 -12.07 -14.03
C ALA A 152 9.09 -10.82 -13.17
N MET A 153 8.06 -10.27 -12.51
CA MET A 153 8.21 -9.12 -11.61
C MET A 153 8.96 -9.43 -10.30
N ARG A 154 8.94 -10.69 -9.84
CA ARG A 154 9.67 -11.12 -8.64
C ARG A 154 11.13 -11.47 -8.91
N GLY A 155 11.49 -11.74 -10.16
CA GLY A 155 12.83 -12.11 -10.61
C GLY A 155 13.77 -10.95 -10.95
N VAL A 156 13.31 -9.71 -10.75
CA VAL A 156 14.09 -8.45 -10.88
C VAL A 156 14.18 -7.79 -9.52
#